data_AF-A0A7C6WDB4-F1
#
_entry.id   AF-A0A7C6WDB4-F1
#
_cell.length_a   1.000
_cell.length_b   1.000
_cell.length_c   1.000
_cell.angle_alpha   90.00
_cell.angle_beta   90.00
_cell.angle_gamma   90.00
#
_symmetry.space_group_name_H-M   'P 1'
#
loop_
_entity.id
_entity.type
_entity.pdbx_description
1 polymer ?
#
loop_
_entity_poly.entity_id
_entity_poly.type
_entity_poly.pdbx_seq_one_letter_code
_entity_poly.pdbx_strand_id
1 'polypeptide(L)'
;MKVTVLTDKTRGRVDKYWTKCVGSCHAATTLREDWRRQLKICRDEFGFEYVRFHGLLDDDMSVCLIRDDGSLEYSFFNIDSIFDYLLEIGMKPFIELSFMPTPLASGTKTVFHYRGNITPPKDYNDWGKLIYTLVEHLVSRYGIDEVKTWFFEVWNEPNLRNFFWAGTMEDYFQLYKYAALAIKKVDERLAVGGPSTAVDAWIPQLREFCEKENVPLDFISTHHYPTDTAFGLGRTIEDQMANSKRGILTERAKKARAEAGPLPLYYTEWNNSPSPRDPYHDIPYNAAFIVKTITENMNIGLSGYSFWTFTDIFEECGLSSVPFHGGFGLLNIHSIPKPSYRAFQLLSKLDGDLLELDVDDASPTVDCTASRGKDGITVLISNYNVPRSQIDAADICFTLKGTSKISSASLLRIDETHANAKRAWVEMGNPT
;
A
#
# COMPACT_ATOMS: atom_id res chain seq x y z
N MET A 1 26.50 -14.56 14.52
CA MET A 1 25.62 -13.62 15.24
C MET A 1 25.03 -14.33 16.45
N LYS A 2 25.06 -13.72 17.64
CA LYS A 2 24.41 -14.25 18.85
C LYS A 2 23.31 -13.29 19.27
N VAL A 3 22.09 -13.81 19.45
CA VAL A 3 20.93 -13.01 19.84
C VAL A 3 20.41 -13.51 21.17
N THR A 4 20.44 -12.65 22.17
CA THR A 4 19.82 -12.90 23.47
C THR A 4 18.49 -12.17 23.53
N VAL A 5 17.40 -12.93 23.60
CA VAL A 5 16.04 -12.41 23.80
C VAL A 5 15.80 -12.26 25.30
N LEU A 6 15.62 -11.02 25.77
CA LEU A 6 15.33 -10.72 27.16
C LEU A 6 13.83 -10.89 27.42
N THR A 7 13.44 -12.08 27.85
CA THR A 7 12.01 -12.48 27.91
C THR A 7 11.21 -11.74 28.96
N ASP A 8 11.86 -11.03 29.88
CA ASP A 8 11.28 -10.22 30.95
C ASP A 8 11.30 -8.71 30.66
N LYS A 9 11.99 -8.28 29.59
CA LYS A 9 12.10 -6.86 29.23
C LYS A 9 11.40 -6.53 27.92
N THR A 10 10.64 -5.45 27.93
CA THR A 10 9.80 -5.03 26.82
C THR A 10 10.15 -3.62 26.36
N ARG A 11 10.16 -3.38 25.05
CA ARG A 11 10.43 -2.06 24.44
C ARG A 11 9.20 -1.41 23.80
N GLY A 12 8.01 -1.89 24.16
CA GLY A 12 6.73 -1.43 23.60
C GLY A 12 5.81 -2.60 23.29
N ARG A 13 4.74 -2.33 22.55
CA ARG A 13 3.79 -3.34 22.05
C ARG A 13 3.86 -3.44 20.53
N VAL A 14 3.54 -4.60 20.01
CA VAL A 14 3.41 -4.78 18.56
C VAL A 14 2.24 -3.92 18.06
N ASP A 15 2.54 -2.96 17.20
CA ASP A 15 1.56 -2.19 16.45
C ASP A 15 1.53 -2.70 15.00
N LYS A 16 0.41 -3.27 14.57
CA LYS A 16 0.26 -3.90 13.25
C LYS A 16 -0.18 -2.90 12.18
N TYR A 17 0.47 -1.75 12.12
CA TYR A 17 0.16 -0.69 11.16
C TYR A 17 0.16 -1.16 9.68
N TRP A 18 0.89 -2.23 9.35
CA TRP A 18 0.91 -2.85 8.02
C TRP A 18 -0.35 -3.65 7.67
N THR A 19 -1.24 -3.96 8.63
CA THR A 19 -2.55 -4.58 8.35
C THR A 19 -3.66 -3.53 8.21
N LYS A 20 -3.34 -2.24 8.35
CA LYS A 20 -4.36 -1.20 8.21
C LYS A 20 -4.97 -1.19 6.81
N CYS A 21 -4.16 -1.29 5.77
CA CYS A 21 -4.62 -1.22 4.39
C CYS A 21 -3.78 -2.14 3.51
N VAL A 22 -4.34 -2.56 2.37
CA VAL A 22 -3.59 -3.22 1.29
C VAL A 22 -3.98 -2.63 -0.06
N GLY A 23 -3.04 -2.58 -0.99
CA GLY A 23 -3.23 -2.04 -2.32
C GLY A 23 -3.87 -3.03 -3.30
N SER A 24 -4.49 -2.50 -4.34
CA SER A 24 -5.11 -3.23 -5.45
C SER A 24 -5.04 -2.42 -6.74
N CYS A 25 -5.10 -3.08 -7.90
CA CYS A 25 -5.32 -2.40 -9.18
C CYS A 25 -6.61 -1.57 -9.17
N HIS A 26 -6.91 -0.87 -10.27
CA HIS A 26 -8.09 0.00 -10.40
C HIS A 26 -9.43 -0.69 -10.08
N ALA A 27 -10.42 0.15 -9.72
CA ALA A 27 -11.71 -0.24 -9.17
C ALA A 27 -12.47 -1.30 -9.99
N ALA A 28 -12.42 -1.25 -11.33
CA ALA A 28 -13.16 -2.21 -12.16
C ALA A 28 -12.69 -3.66 -11.96
N THR A 29 -11.41 -3.88 -11.62
CA THR A 29 -10.91 -5.24 -11.30
C THR A 29 -11.60 -5.87 -10.10
N THR A 30 -12.11 -5.05 -9.18
CA THR A 30 -12.78 -5.51 -7.95
C THR A 30 -14.18 -6.08 -8.18
N LEU A 31 -14.75 -5.86 -9.38
CA LEU A 31 -15.99 -6.48 -9.83
C LEU A 31 -15.80 -7.96 -10.21
N ARG A 32 -14.55 -8.41 -10.39
CA ARG A 32 -14.24 -9.79 -10.76
C ARG A 32 -14.36 -10.74 -9.58
N GLU A 33 -14.93 -11.92 -9.81
CA GLU A 33 -15.09 -12.95 -8.77
C GLU A 33 -13.75 -13.47 -8.23
N ASP A 34 -12.76 -13.66 -9.10
CA ASP A 34 -11.43 -14.14 -8.71
C ASP A 34 -10.67 -13.12 -7.86
N TRP A 35 -10.80 -11.83 -8.16
CA TRP A 35 -10.29 -10.74 -7.32
C TRP A 35 -10.94 -10.77 -5.93
N ARG A 36 -12.27 -10.86 -5.87
CA ARG A 36 -13.04 -10.90 -4.61
C ARG A 36 -12.60 -12.08 -3.76
N ARG A 37 -12.54 -13.27 -4.33
CA ARG A 37 -12.06 -14.48 -3.64
C ARG A 37 -10.66 -14.29 -3.06
N GLN A 38 -9.73 -13.70 -3.81
CA GLN A 38 -8.37 -13.46 -3.34
C GLN A 38 -8.31 -12.42 -2.22
N LEU A 39 -9.12 -11.36 -2.28
CA LEU A 39 -9.18 -10.37 -1.20
C LEU A 39 -9.70 -11.01 0.09
N LYS A 40 -10.75 -11.82 0.00
CA LYS A 40 -11.30 -12.54 1.15
C LYS A 40 -10.26 -13.46 1.80
N ILE A 41 -9.45 -14.18 1.02
CA ILE A 41 -8.35 -14.99 1.56
C ILE A 41 -7.40 -14.12 2.39
N CYS A 42 -6.95 -12.98 1.84
CA CYS A 42 -6.05 -12.06 2.54
C CYS A 42 -6.71 -11.43 3.78
N ARG A 43 -8.00 -11.10 3.73
CA ARG A 43 -8.77 -10.58 4.87
C ARG A 43 -8.84 -11.60 6.00
N ASP A 44 -9.26 -12.83 5.69
CA ASP A 44 -9.44 -13.89 6.69
C ASP A 44 -8.11 -14.25 7.36
N GLU A 45 -7.00 -14.16 6.62
CA GLU A 45 -5.69 -14.58 7.11
C GLU A 45 -4.88 -13.48 7.80
N PHE A 46 -4.90 -12.25 7.26
CA PHE A 46 -4.06 -11.14 7.75
C PHE A 46 -4.85 -10.07 8.47
N GLY A 47 -6.18 -10.06 8.36
CA GLY A 47 -7.04 -9.08 9.00
C GLY A 47 -6.92 -7.68 8.41
N PHE A 48 -6.57 -7.54 7.12
CA PHE A 48 -6.52 -6.24 6.45
C PHE A 48 -7.82 -5.46 6.66
N GLU A 49 -7.76 -4.25 7.21
CA GLU A 49 -8.97 -3.47 7.53
C GLU A 49 -9.52 -2.73 6.30
N TYR A 50 -8.63 -2.20 5.47
CA TYR A 50 -8.99 -1.41 4.29
C TYR A 50 -8.34 -1.96 3.01
N VAL A 51 -8.94 -1.64 1.87
CA VAL A 51 -8.32 -1.81 0.55
C VAL A 51 -8.32 -0.47 -0.19
N ARG A 52 -7.20 -0.17 -0.87
CA ARG A 52 -6.99 1.05 -1.65
C ARG A 52 -6.74 0.69 -3.11
N PHE A 53 -7.43 1.36 -4.04
CA PHE A 53 -7.29 1.16 -5.47
C PHE A 53 -7.54 2.45 -6.25
N HIS A 54 -6.91 2.54 -7.43
CA HIS A 54 -7.12 3.62 -8.39
C HIS A 54 -8.49 3.58 -9.07
N GLY A 55 -8.81 4.63 -9.84
CA GLY A 55 -9.80 4.53 -10.91
C GLY A 55 -11.23 4.34 -10.43
N LEU A 56 -11.57 4.74 -9.20
CA LEU A 56 -12.96 4.72 -8.70
C LEU A 56 -13.90 5.51 -9.64
N LEU A 57 -13.38 6.57 -10.26
CA LEU A 57 -14.08 7.50 -11.13
C LEU A 57 -13.76 7.29 -12.62
N ASP A 58 -13.02 6.24 -12.98
CA ASP A 58 -12.71 5.94 -14.38
C ASP A 58 -13.99 5.63 -15.19
N ASP A 59 -13.91 5.79 -16.51
CA ASP A 59 -15.10 5.63 -17.37
C ASP A 59 -15.62 4.19 -17.39
N ASP A 60 -14.77 3.19 -17.16
CA ASP A 60 -15.16 1.78 -17.03
C ASP A 60 -15.98 1.49 -15.75
N MET A 61 -15.90 2.37 -14.75
CA MET A 61 -16.80 2.40 -13.59
C MET A 61 -18.15 3.05 -13.89
N SER A 62 -18.30 3.72 -15.06
CA SER A 62 -19.53 4.37 -15.51
C SER A 62 -20.06 5.46 -14.57
N VAL A 63 -19.16 6.14 -13.86
CA VAL A 63 -19.54 7.09 -12.80
C VAL A 63 -20.15 8.37 -13.34
N CYS A 64 -19.63 8.92 -14.44
CA CYS A 64 -20.06 10.19 -15.00
C CYS A 64 -20.35 10.01 -16.49
N LEU A 65 -21.60 10.21 -16.88
CA LEU A 65 -22.09 10.04 -18.24
C LEU A 65 -22.69 11.35 -18.75
N ILE A 66 -22.74 11.51 -20.08
CA ILE A 66 -23.41 12.65 -20.73
C ILE A 66 -24.75 12.14 -21.27
N ARG A 67 -25.85 12.77 -20.85
CA ARG A 67 -27.20 12.51 -21.39
C ARG A 67 -27.35 13.11 -22.79
N ASP A 68 -28.40 12.71 -23.50
CA ASP A 68 -28.75 13.23 -24.83
C ASP A 68 -28.93 14.77 -24.86
N ASP A 69 -29.36 15.37 -23.74
CA ASP A 69 -29.54 16.82 -23.59
C ASP A 69 -28.24 17.57 -23.21
N GLY A 70 -27.12 16.86 -23.09
CA GLY A 70 -25.81 17.39 -22.72
C GLY A 70 -25.58 17.56 -21.22
N SER A 71 -26.54 17.23 -20.37
CA SER A 71 -26.37 17.25 -18.91
C SER A 71 -25.60 16.04 -18.40
N LEU A 72 -24.97 16.18 -17.23
CA LEU A 72 -24.24 15.08 -16.58
C LEU A 72 -25.20 14.17 -15.81
N GLU A 73 -25.00 12.86 -15.96
CA GLU A 73 -25.62 11.81 -15.16
C GLU A 73 -24.56 11.12 -14.32
N TYR A 74 -24.82 10.97 -13.02
CA TYR A 74 -23.95 10.22 -12.12
C TYR A 74 -24.56 8.86 -11.78
N SER A 75 -23.78 7.79 -11.96
CA SER A 75 -24.18 6.43 -11.60
C SER A 75 -23.16 5.81 -10.67
N PHE A 76 -23.60 5.46 -9.46
CA PHE A 76 -22.73 4.85 -8.45
C PHE A 76 -22.94 3.35 -8.30
N PHE A 77 -23.63 2.70 -9.25
CA PHE A 77 -24.00 1.29 -9.15
C PHE A 77 -22.80 0.34 -9.00
N ASN A 78 -21.75 0.56 -9.80
CA ASN A 78 -20.54 -0.27 -9.70
C ASN A 78 -19.79 0.00 -8.39
N ILE A 79 -19.75 1.26 -7.92
CA ILE A 79 -19.19 1.61 -6.61
C ILE A 79 -19.96 0.89 -5.49
N ASP A 80 -21.29 0.88 -5.57
CA ASP A 80 -22.16 0.17 -4.62
C ASP A 80 -21.86 -1.33 -4.59
N SER A 81 -21.76 -1.98 -5.76
CA SER A 81 -21.42 -3.40 -5.86
C SER A 81 -20.08 -3.74 -5.22
N ILE A 82 -19.10 -2.84 -5.31
CA ILE A 82 -17.78 -3.01 -4.71
C ILE A 82 -17.87 -2.81 -3.20
N PHE A 83 -18.44 -1.69 -2.75
CA PHE A 83 -18.43 -1.32 -1.33
C PHE A 83 -19.35 -2.23 -0.51
N ASP A 84 -20.49 -2.67 -1.04
CA ASP A 84 -21.33 -3.71 -0.43
C ASP A 84 -20.51 -4.98 -0.16
N TYR A 85 -19.73 -5.43 -1.15
CA TYR A 85 -18.88 -6.60 -1.01
C TYR A 85 -17.76 -6.41 0.02
N LEU A 86 -17.10 -5.24 0.02
CA LEU A 86 -16.06 -4.93 1.01
C LEU A 86 -16.63 -5.00 2.43
N LEU A 87 -17.79 -4.37 2.67
CA LEU A 87 -18.46 -4.39 3.96
C LEU A 87 -18.93 -5.81 4.36
N GLU A 88 -19.41 -6.61 3.41
CA GLU A 88 -19.81 -8.01 3.63
C GLU A 88 -18.65 -8.85 4.21
N ILE A 89 -17.43 -8.65 3.71
CA ILE A 89 -16.23 -9.34 4.23
C ILE A 89 -15.58 -8.61 5.42
N GLY A 90 -16.23 -7.57 5.94
CA GLY A 90 -15.76 -6.77 7.07
C GLY A 90 -14.56 -5.88 6.77
N MET A 91 -14.35 -5.52 5.51
CA MET A 91 -13.35 -4.54 5.05
C MET A 91 -14.01 -3.21 4.70
N LYS A 92 -13.20 -2.16 4.57
CA LYS A 92 -13.64 -0.80 4.24
C LYS A 92 -12.84 -0.23 3.08
N PRO A 93 -13.41 0.68 2.27
CA PRO A 93 -12.64 1.34 1.23
C PRO A 93 -11.73 2.42 1.85
N PHE A 94 -10.46 2.43 1.42
CA PHE A 94 -9.62 3.62 1.49
C PHE A 94 -9.76 4.29 0.11
N ILE A 95 -10.64 5.28 0.02
CA ILE A 95 -11.14 5.79 -1.25
C ILE A 95 -10.11 6.72 -1.88
N GLU A 96 -9.58 6.35 -3.03
CA GLU A 96 -8.82 7.24 -3.90
C GLU A 96 -9.77 7.88 -4.92
N LEU A 97 -9.80 9.22 -4.96
CA LEU A 97 -10.64 9.99 -5.87
C LEU A 97 -9.91 10.20 -7.20
N SER A 98 -9.91 9.17 -8.04
CA SER A 98 -9.22 9.14 -9.34
C SER A 98 -9.89 8.19 -10.35
N PHE A 99 -9.53 8.21 -11.64
CA PHE A 99 -8.91 9.37 -12.29
C PHE A 99 -10.02 10.33 -12.76
N MET A 100 -9.80 11.13 -13.80
CA MET A 100 -10.79 12.10 -14.24
C MET A 100 -11.80 11.42 -15.20
N PRO A 101 -13.12 11.45 -14.93
CA PRO A 101 -14.08 10.99 -15.92
C PRO A 101 -13.98 11.83 -17.20
N THR A 102 -14.09 11.20 -18.37
CA THR A 102 -13.97 11.89 -19.66
C THR A 102 -14.88 13.12 -19.79
N PRO A 103 -16.15 13.11 -19.34
CA PRO A 103 -17.01 14.29 -19.42
C PRO A 103 -16.50 15.52 -18.67
N LEU A 104 -15.65 15.34 -17.65
CA LEU A 104 -15.09 16.43 -16.85
C LEU A 104 -13.66 16.79 -17.24
N ALA A 105 -12.96 15.95 -17.99
CA ALA A 105 -11.56 16.16 -18.34
C ALA A 105 -11.32 17.42 -19.19
N SER A 106 -10.21 18.11 -18.93
CA SER A 106 -9.75 19.27 -19.75
C SER A 106 -8.98 18.86 -21.00
N GLY A 107 -8.57 17.60 -21.10
CA GLY A 107 -7.89 17.04 -22.27
C GLY A 107 -8.02 15.53 -22.36
N THR A 108 -7.24 14.92 -23.24
CA THR A 108 -7.35 13.49 -23.60
C THR A 108 -6.17 12.64 -23.13
N LYS A 109 -5.31 13.19 -22.27
CA LYS A 109 -4.13 12.48 -21.82
C LYS A 109 -4.52 11.43 -20.78
N THR A 110 -4.06 10.21 -21.00
CA THR A 110 -4.40 9.06 -20.15
C THR A 110 -3.17 8.33 -19.66
N VAL A 111 -3.34 7.50 -18.63
CA VAL A 111 -2.35 6.57 -18.10
C VAL A 111 -2.86 5.13 -18.19
N PHE A 112 -1.93 4.18 -18.27
CA PHE A 112 -2.17 2.73 -18.23
C PHE A 112 -3.04 2.14 -19.35
N HIS A 113 -3.25 0.82 -19.28
CA HIS A 113 -4.07 0.05 -20.22
C HIS A 113 -5.54 0.50 -20.22
N TYR A 114 -6.12 0.72 -19.03
CA TYR A 114 -7.52 1.12 -18.84
C TYR A 114 -7.78 2.60 -19.15
N ARG A 115 -6.74 3.37 -19.51
CA ARG A 115 -6.83 4.75 -20.00
C ARG A 115 -7.46 5.74 -19.02
N GLY A 116 -7.15 5.63 -17.73
CA GLY A 116 -7.54 6.64 -16.74
C GLY A 116 -7.05 8.03 -17.16
N ASN A 117 -7.94 9.03 -17.24
CA ASN A 117 -7.59 10.36 -17.74
C ASN A 117 -6.91 11.19 -16.65
N ILE A 118 -5.70 11.69 -16.95
CA ILE A 118 -4.85 12.35 -15.96
C ILE A 118 -4.86 13.88 -16.03
N THR A 119 -5.79 14.46 -16.79
CA THR A 119 -5.88 15.91 -16.95
C THR A 119 -6.70 16.54 -15.82
N PRO A 120 -6.42 17.81 -15.47
CA PRO A 120 -7.30 18.56 -14.58
C PRO A 120 -8.74 18.59 -15.09
N PRO A 121 -9.74 18.84 -14.23
CA PRO A 121 -11.09 19.07 -14.70
C PRO A 121 -11.16 20.35 -15.54
N LYS A 122 -12.04 20.38 -16.54
CA LYS A 122 -12.36 21.60 -17.32
C LYS A 122 -12.96 22.71 -16.45
N ASP A 123 -13.67 22.32 -15.39
CA ASP A 123 -14.22 23.20 -14.35
C ASP A 123 -14.12 22.51 -12.98
N TYR A 124 -13.44 23.16 -12.04
CA TYR A 124 -13.28 22.65 -10.67
C TYR A 124 -14.59 22.62 -9.88
N ASN A 125 -15.58 23.44 -10.23
CA ASN A 125 -16.90 23.38 -9.62
C ASN A 125 -17.63 22.10 -9.99
N ASP A 126 -17.53 21.66 -11.24
CA ASP A 126 -18.12 20.38 -11.69
C ASP A 126 -17.43 19.19 -11.01
N TRP A 127 -16.12 19.25 -10.83
CA TRP A 127 -15.37 18.28 -10.00
C TRP A 127 -15.89 18.26 -8.56
N GLY A 128 -15.97 19.42 -7.89
CA GLY A 128 -16.51 19.52 -6.54
C GLY A 128 -17.95 19.00 -6.44
N LYS A 129 -18.78 19.22 -7.46
CA LYS A 129 -20.15 18.72 -7.54
C LYS A 129 -20.20 17.18 -7.65
N LEU A 130 -19.35 16.58 -8.49
CA LEU A 130 -19.22 15.12 -8.56
C LEU A 130 -18.84 14.55 -7.19
N ILE A 131 -17.81 15.11 -6.54
CA ILE A 131 -17.35 14.64 -5.23
C ILE A 131 -18.44 14.79 -4.16
N TYR A 132 -19.12 15.93 -4.09
CA TYR A 132 -20.24 16.13 -3.17
C TYR A 132 -21.33 15.08 -3.40
N THR A 133 -21.72 14.86 -4.66
CA THR A 133 -22.81 13.93 -5.00
C THR A 133 -22.44 12.49 -4.69
N LEU A 134 -21.20 12.08 -4.95
CA LEU A 134 -20.68 10.77 -4.55
C LEU A 134 -20.74 10.61 -3.03
N VAL A 135 -20.21 11.56 -2.26
CA VAL A 135 -20.14 11.44 -0.79
C VAL A 135 -21.54 11.48 -0.18
N GLU A 136 -22.45 12.31 -0.68
CA GLU A 136 -23.86 12.35 -0.28
C GLU A 136 -24.55 11.00 -0.54
N HIS A 137 -24.31 10.39 -1.70
CA HIS A 137 -24.81 9.05 -2.03
C HIS A 137 -24.29 7.99 -1.05
N LEU A 138 -22.97 7.98 -0.79
CA LEU A 138 -22.36 7.04 0.14
C LEU A 138 -22.95 7.19 1.56
N VAL A 139 -23.10 8.42 2.05
CA VAL A 139 -23.71 8.67 3.37
C VAL A 139 -25.18 8.27 3.40
N SER A 140 -25.93 8.50 2.32
CA SER A 140 -27.32 8.08 2.18
C SER A 140 -27.48 6.56 2.22
N ARG A 141 -26.61 5.84 1.52
CA ARG A 141 -26.67 4.37 1.40
C ARG A 141 -26.16 3.65 2.65
N TYR A 142 -25.01 4.03 3.17
CA TYR A 142 -24.31 3.30 4.23
C TYR A 142 -24.47 3.92 5.62
N GLY A 143 -25.00 5.14 5.70
CA GLY A 143 -25.12 5.90 6.93
C GLY A 143 -23.81 6.57 7.35
N ILE A 144 -23.94 7.75 7.96
CA ILE A 144 -22.78 8.56 8.35
C ILE A 144 -21.85 7.87 9.36
N ASP A 145 -22.39 7.04 10.24
CA ASP A 145 -21.59 6.34 11.25
C ASP A 145 -20.62 5.33 10.65
N GLU A 146 -20.96 4.76 9.49
CA GLU A 146 -20.05 3.90 8.73
C GLU A 146 -19.09 4.74 7.89
N VAL A 147 -19.60 5.68 7.09
CA VAL A 147 -18.78 6.46 6.14
C VAL A 147 -17.74 7.34 6.84
N LYS A 148 -17.99 7.84 8.05
CA LYS A 148 -16.99 8.60 8.83
C LYS A 148 -15.76 7.77 9.25
N THR A 149 -15.82 6.45 9.09
CA THR A 149 -14.69 5.55 9.33
C THR A 149 -13.88 5.28 8.07
N TRP A 150 -14.29 5.81 6.91
CA TRP A 150 -13.58 5.67 5.64
C TRP A 150 -12.62 6.84 5.43
N PHE A 151 -11.75 6.72 4.42
CA PHE A 151 -10.79 7.75 4.04
C PHE A 151 -11.07 8.21 2.62
N PHE A 152 -10.93 9.52 2.37
CA PHE A 152 -10.98 10.13 1.05
C PHE A 152 -9.60 10.73 0.70
N GLU A 153 -8.81 10.00 -0.08
CA GLU A 153 -7.53 10.44 -0.64
C GLU A 153 -7.76 11.10 -1.99
N VAL A 154 -7.26 12.33 -2.14
CA VAL A 154 -7.45 13.08 -3.39
C VAL A 154 -6.32 12.77 -4.37
N TRP A 155 -6.68 12.11 -5.47
CA TRP A 155 -5.82 11.79 -6.62
C TRP A 155 -4.72 10.76 -6.32
N ASN A 156 -3.84 10.54 -7.30
CA ASN A 156 -2.65 9.69 -7.21
C ASN A 156 -1.42 10.37 -7.81
N GLU A 157 -0.31 10.36 -7.08
CA GLU A 157 1.02 10.80 -7.51
C GLU A 157 1.07 12.07 -8.39
N PRO A 158 0.42 13.18 -7.98
CA PRO A 158 0.32 14.38 -8.83
C PRO A 158 1.66 15.03 -9.15
N ASN A 159 2.72 14.66 -8.42
CA ASN A 159 4.10 15.10 -8.66
C ASN A 159 4.78 14.38 -9.84
N LEU A 160 4.28 13.22 -10.28
CA LEU A 160 4.75 12.56 -11.49
C LEU A 160 4.08 13.20 -12.72
N ARG A 161 4.53 14.41 -13.01
CA ARG A 161 4.02 15.24 -14.11
C ARG A 161 4.07 14.45 -15.41
N ASN A 162 3.00 14.56 -16.18
CA ASN A 162 2.81 13.92 -17.47
C ASN A 162 2.71 12.38 -17.42
N PHE A 163 2.68 11.76 -16.23
CA PHE A 163 2.42 10.34 -16.06
C PHE A 163 1.12 10.09 -15.26
N PHE A 164 0.99 10.63 -14.05
CA PHE A 164 -0.24 10.56 -13.25
C PHE A 164 -1.02 11.88 -13.18
N TRP A 165 -0.41 13.00 -13.57
CA TRP A 165 -1.07 14.30 -13.58
C TRP A 165 -0.52 15.21 -14.68
N ALA A 166 -1.40 15.78 -15.50
CA ALA A 166 -1.00 16.68 -16.58
C ALA A 166 -0.94 18.16 -16.15
N GLY A 167 -1.55 18.52 -15.02
CA GLY A 167 -1.54 19.88 -14.47
C GLY A 167 -0.25 20.24 -13.72
N THR A 168 -0.27 21.40 -13.06
CA THR A 168 0.78 21.83 -12.12
C THR A 168 0.47 21.38 -10.69
N MET A 169 1.40 21.67 -9.77
CA MET A 169 1.17 21.48 -8.33
C MET A 169 0.00 22.35 -7.83
N GLU A 170 -0.11 23.58 -8.35
CA GLU A 170 -1.18 24.51 -8.01
C GLU A 170 -2.53 24.01 -8.52
N ASP A 171 -2.58 23.43 -9.72
CA ASP A 171 -3.79 22.75 -10.24
C ASP A 171 -4.20 21.60 -9.31
N TYR A 172 -3.25 20.79 -8.85
CA TYR A 172 -3.53 19.73 -7.88
C TYR A 172 -4.05 20.29 -6.55
N PHE A 173 -3.47 21.38 -6.04
CA PHE A 173 -3.95 22.02 -4.80
C PHE A 173 -5.37 22.58 -4.96
N GLN A 174 -5.74 23.07 -6.15
CA GLN A 174 -7.14 23.39 -6.44
C GLN A 174 -8.01 22.12 -6.46
N LEU A 175 -7.57 21.04 -7.11
CA LEU A 175 -8.30 19.76 -7.12
C LEU A 175 -8.59 19.27 -5.70
N TYR A 176 -7.57 19.32 -4.85
CA TYR A 176 -7.65 19.02 -3.42
C TYR A 176 -8.64 19.92 -2.70
N LYS A 177 -8.53 21.25 -2.86
CA LYS A 177 -9.42 22.23 -2.22
C LYS A 177 -10.89 21.96 -2.55
N TYR A 178 -11.23 21.76 -3.82
CA TYR A 178 -12.61 21.54 -4.24
C TYR A 178 -13.15 20.18 -3.74
N ALA A 179 -12.33 19.13 -3.73
CA ALA A 179 -12.73 17.84 -3.17
C ALA A 179 -12.93 17.92 -1.64
N ALA A 180 -11.96 18.48 -0.90
CA ALA A 180 -12.01 18.59 0.55
C ALA A 180 -13.22 19.40 1.04
N LEU A 181 -13.48 20.56 0.42
CA LEU A 181 -14.64 21.38 0.75
C LEU A 181 -15.96 20.67 0.40
N ALA A 182 -16.02 19.94 -0.72
CA ALA A 182 -17.20 19.16 -1.10
C ALA A 182 -17.50 18.03 -0.10
N ILE A 183 -16.47 17.28 0.33
CA ILE A 183 -16.60 16.21 1.34
C ILE A 183 -17.09 16.79 2.67
N LYS A 184 -16.43 17.84 3.16
CA LYS A 184 -16.74 18.45 4.46
C LYS A 184 -18.11 19.15 4.47
N LYS A 185 -18.62 19.57 3.32
CA LYS A 185 -19.98 20.10 3.18
C LYS A 185 -21.04 19.03 3.44
N VAL A 186 -20.77 17.75 3.14
CA VAL A 186 -21.68 16.65 3.47
C VAL A 186 -21.63 16.37 4.98
N ASP A 187 -20.44 16.20 5.55
CA ASP A 187 -20.24 16.10 7.00
C ASP A 187 -18.79 16.42 7.38
N GLU A 188 -18.60 17.29 8.39
CA GLU A 188 -17.27 17.76 8.81
C GLU A 188 -16.35 16.65 9.37
N ARG A 189 -16.93 15.51 9.79
CA ARG A 189 -16.21 14.39 10.42
C ARG A 189 -15.58 13.44 9.40
N LEU A 190 -15.90 13.54 8.11
CA LEU A 190 -15.34 12.68 7.07
C LEU A 190 -13.86 13.03 6.84
N ALA A 191 -12.98 12.03 6.84
CA ALA A 191 -11.54 12.25 6.72
C ALA A 191 -11.11 12.45 5.25
N VAL A 192 -10.47 13.58 4.95
CA VAL A 192 -9.88 13.89 3.64
C VAL A 192 -8.38 14.15 3.75
N GLY A 193 -7.59 13.65 2.79
CA GLY A 193 -6.13 13.71 2.85
C GLY A 193 -5.42 13.56 1.51
N GLY A 194 -4.10 13.77 1.55
CA GLY A 194 -3.19 13.81 0.41
C GLY A 194 -1.76 14.12 0.86
N PRO A 195 -0.80 14.42 -0.05
CA PRO A 195 -1.01 14.64 -1.48
C PRO A 195 -0.94 13.36 -2.34
N SER A 196 -0.89 12.16 -1.74
CA SER A 196 -0.72 10.87 -2.44
C SER A 196 0.49 10.84 -3.38
N THR A 197 1.53 11.63 -3.10
CA THR A 197 2.68 11.81 -3.99
C THR A 197 3.60 10.62 -4.00
N ALA A 198 4.28 10.39 -5.12
CA ALA A 198 5.49 9.58 -5.14
C ALA A 198 6.60 10.27 -4.32
N VAL A 199 7.58 9.51 -3.87
CA VAL A 199 8.85 10.00 -3.30
C VAL A 199 8.68 10.96 -2.12
N ASP A 200 7.67 10.78 -1.26
CA ASP A 200 7.41 11.63 -0.09
C ASP A 200 7.31 13.13 -0.42
N ALA A 201 6.90 13.46 -1.65
CA ALA A 201 6.96 14.83 -2.14
C ALA A 201 5.79 15.68 -1.63
N TRP A 202 5.98 17.00 -1.64
CA TRP A 202 4.92 18.00 -1.43
C TRP A 202 4.19 17.96 -0.08
N ILE A 203 4.62 17.15 0.90
CA ILE A 203 3.99 17.09 2.23
C ILE A 203 4.00 18.48 2.89
N PRO A 204 5.14 19.19 3.02
CA PRO A 204 5.13 20.55 3.58
C PRO A 204 4.29 21.54 2.76
N GLN A 205 4.35 21.45 1.43
CA GLN A 205 3.67 22.37 0.51
C GLN A 205 2.15 22.25 0.60
N LEU A 206 1.60 21.03 0.65
CA LEU A 206 0.16 20.83 0.82
C LEU A 206 -0.30 21.36 2.19
N ARG A 207 0.46 21.10 3.25
CA ARG A 207 0.15 21.61 4.60
C ARG A 207 0.12 23.14 4.64
N GLU A 208 1.14 23.78 4.08
CA GLU A 208 1.21 25.25 3.99
C GLU A 208 0.04 25.82 3.18
N PHE A 209 -0.29 25.22 2.04
CA PHE A 209 -1.44 25.61 1.24
C PHE A 209 -2.75 25.50 2.03
N CYS A 210 -2.96 24.37 2.71
CA CYS A 210 -4.18 24.12 3.48
C CYS A 210 -4.32 25.09 4.66
N GLU A 211 -3.24 25.37 5.38
CA GLU A 211 -3.21 26.34 6.48
C GLU A 211 -3.52 27.76 5.97
N LYS A 212 -2.87 28.18 4.89
CA LYS A 212 -3.05 29.53 4.31
C LYS A 212 -4.45 29.76 3.76
N GLU A 213 -5.01 28.76 3.08
CA GLU A 213 -6.29 28.86 2.37
C GLU A 213 -7.48 28.38 3.21
N ASN A 214 -7.26 28.00 4.47
CA ASN A 214 -8.25 27.36 5.36
C ASN A 214 -8.94 26.16 4.70
N VAL A 215 -8.15 25.29 4.06
CA VAL A 215 -8.65 24.04 3.47
C VAL A 215 -8.48 22.89 4.49
N PRO A 216 -9.52 22.09 4.74
CA PRO A 216 -9.43 20.95 5.64
C PRO A 216 -8.42 19.91 5.17
N LEU A 217 -7.61 19.38 6.09
CA LEU A 217 -6.61 18.33 5.86
C LEU A 217 -6.52 17.45 7.11
N ASP A 218 -7.06 16.23 7.05
CA ASP A 218 -7.20 15.35 8.21
C ASP A 218 -6.07 14.31 8.32
N PHE A 219 -5.43 13.97 7.20
CA PHE A 219 -4.29 13.05 7.16
C PHE A 219 -3.35 13.34 6.00
N ILE A 220 -2.10 12.88 6.13
CA ILE A 220 -1.13 12.85 5.05
C ILE A 220 -1.08 11.47 4.42
N SER A 221 -1.07 11.42 3.10
CA SER A 221 -0.76 10.21 2.33
C SER A 221 0.35 10.43 1.31
N THR A 222 1.18 9.41 1.10
CA THR A 222 2.30 9.43 0.15
C THR A 222 2.79 8.02 -0.14
N HIS A 223 3.67 7.86 -1.11
CA HIS A 223 4.28 6.60 -1.52
C HIS A 223 5.79 6.66 -1.49
N HIS A 224 6.41 5.50 -1.37
CA HIS A 224 7.85 5.37 -1.55
C HIS A 224 8.25 3.97 -2.04
N TYR A 225 9.29 3.95 -2.85
CA TYR A 225 9.95 2.74 -3.31
C TYR A 225 11.47 2.92 -3.20
N PRO A 226 12.26 1.85 -2.99
CA PRO A 226 13.71 1.94 -2.93
C PRO A 226 14.33 2.57 -4.19
N THR A 227 13.65 2.43 -5.34
CA THR A 227 14.04 2.98 -6.64
C THR A 227 14.01 4.51 -6.72
N ASP A 228 13.34 5.18 -5.78
CA ASP A 228 13.13 6.64 -5.78
C ASP A 228 14.44 7.44 -5.72
N THR A 229 15.53 6.83 -5.24
CA THR A 229 16.87 7.44 -5.23
C THR A 229 17.51 7.52 -6.61
N ALA A 230 16.99 6.78 -7.60
CA ALA A 230 17.57 6.64 -8.93
C ALA A 230 16.55 6.87 -10.06
N PHE A 231 15.38 7.44 -9.73
CA PHE A 231 14.31 7.75 -10.68
C PHE A 231 14.82 8.66 -11.82
N GLY A 232 14.48 8.31 -13.07
CA GLY A 232 14.83 9.10 -14.26
C GLY A 232 16.27 8.94 -14.79
N LEU A 233 17.07 8.03 -14.22
CA LEU A 233 18.48 7.84 -14.66
C LEU A 233 18.66 6.88 -15.86
N GLY A 234 17.58 6.50 -16.56
CA GLY A 234 17.64 5.56 -17.70
C GLY A 234 18.13 4.15 -17.35
N ARG A 235 18.10 3.81 -16.06
CA ARG A 235 18.58 2.56 -15.49
C ARG A 235 17.47 1.51 -15.41
N THR A 236 17.82 0.23 -15.50
CA THR A 236 16.86 -0.85 -15.23
C THR A 236 16.35 -0.75 -13.79
N ILE A 237 15.20 -1.34 -13.49
CA ILE A 237 14.65 -1.35 -12.13
C ILE A 237 15.60 -2.02 -11.14
N GLU A 238 16.23 -3.13 -11.53
CA GLU A 238 17.26 -3.78 -10.69
C GLU A 238 18.45 -2.86 -10.44
N ASP A 239 18.94 -2.12 -11.45
CA ASP A 239 20.01 -1.13 -11.25
C ASP A 239 19.57 -0.05 -10.25
N GLN A 240 18.34 0.45 -10.35
CA GLN A 240 17.84 1.48 -9.43
C GLN A 240 17.79 0.95 -7.99
N MET A 241 17.27 -0.26 -7.78
CA MET A 241 17.27 -0.91 -6.47
C MET A 241 18.70 -1.17 -5.96
N ALA A 242 19.62 -1.65 -6.81
CA ALA A 242 21.00 -1.95 -6.44
C ALA A 242 21.81 -0.70 -6.05
N ASN A 243 21.47 0.45 -6.65
CA ASN A 243 22.07 1.74 -6.32
C ASN A 243 21.35 2.46 -5.15
N SER A 244 20.30 1.86 -4.61
CA SER A 244 19.65 2.33 -3.40
C SER A 244 20.45 1.93 -2.15
N LYS A 245 19.90 2.21 -0.98
CA LYS A 245 20.51 1.90 0.31
C LYS A 245 19.59 1.00 1.14
N ARG A 246 20.15 -0.03 1.78
CA ARG A 246 19.44 -0.83 2.78
C ARG A 246 18.94 0.08 3.91
N GLY A 247 17.63 0.06 4.17
CA GLY A 247 16.99 0.93 5.18
C GLY A 247 16.58 2.31 4.67
N ILE A 248 16.69 2.60 3.36
CA ILE A 248 16.28 3.89 2.78
C ILE A 248 14.80 4.22 3.07
N LEU A 249 13.91 3.24 3.00
CA LEU A 249 12.48 3.45 3.24
C LEU A 249 12.21 3.90 4.67
N THR A 250 12.99 3.40 5.64
CA THR A 250 12.92 3.82 7.04
C THR A 250 13.41 5.25 7.22
N GLU A 251 14.51 5.63 6.57
CA GLU A 251 15.02 7.01 6.59
C GLU A 251 14.00 7.99 6.02
N ARG A 252 13.37 7.62 4.91
CA ARG A 252 12.32 8.40 4.24
C ARG A 252 11.05 8.49 5.08
N ALA A 253 10.59 7.38 5.65
CA ALA A 253 9.44 7.35 6.55
C ALA A 253 9.63 8.23 7.79
N LYS A 254 10.82 8.28 8.37
CA LYS A 254 11.14 9.21 9.48
C LYS A 254 11.03 10.67 9.05
N LYS A 255 11.54 11.00 7.86
CA LYS A 255 11.43 12.35 7.29
C LYS A 255 9.97 12.73 7.05
N ALA A 256 9.22 11.90 6.32
CA ALA A 256 7.81 12.13 6.02
C ALA A 256 6.96 12.25 7.30
N ARG A 257 7.23 11.42 8.31
CA ARG A 257 6.59 11.51 9.63
C ARG A 257 6.82 12.86 10.31
N ALA A 258 8.04 13.38 10.25
CA ALA A 258 8.36 14.70 10.77
C ALA A 258 7.65 15.82 9.99
N GLU A 259 7.62 15.71 8.66
CA GLU A 259 6.97 16.68 7.76
C GLU A 259 5.44 16.68 7.90
N ALA A 260 4.83 15.52 8.22
CA ALA A 260 3.40 15.40 8.48
C ALA A 260 2.94 16.11 9.76
N GLY A 261 3.85 16.44 10.67
CA GLY A 261 3.53 17.18 11.90
C GLY A 261 2.55 16.41 12.80
N PRO A 262 1.42 17.01 13.25
CA PRO A 262 0.46 16.33 14.11
C PRO A 262 -0.45 15.35 13.35
N LEU A 263 -0.48 15.40 12.01
CA LEU A 263 -1.42 14.62 11.21
C LEU A 263 -1.01 13.15 11.15
N PRO A 264 -1.97 12.20 11.13
CA PRO A 264 -1.73 10.81 10.76
C PRO A 264 -0.99 10.71 9.42
N LEU A 265 -0.08 9.73 9.29
CA LEU A 265 0.65 9.47 8.05
C LEU A 265 0.36 8.06 7.57
N TYR A 266 -0.20 7.97 6.36
CA TYR A 266 -0.46 6.73 5.66
C TYR A 266 0.47 6.63 4.47
N TYR A 267 1.20 5.52 4.35
CA TYR A 267 1.71 5.13 3.04
C TYR A 267 0.64 4.31 2.35
N THR A 268 0.04 4.88 1.30
CA THR A 268 -1.03 4.25 0.53
C THR A 268 -0.49 3.31 -0.57
N GLU A 269 0.81 3.38 -0.84
CA GLU A 269 1.57 2.40 -1.60
C GLU A 269 3.02 2.25 -1.10
N TRP A 270 3.53 1.03 -1.14
CA TRP A 270 4.96 0.70 -1.09
C TRP A 270 5.19 -0.75 -1.58
N ASN A 271 6.38 -1.01 -2.13
CA ASN A 271 6.93 -2.35 -2.38
C ASN A 271 8.46 -2.22 -2.61
N ASN A 272 9.18 -3.28 -3.00
CA ASN A 272 10.60 -3.16 -3.37
C ASN A 272 10.80 -2.44 -4.71
N SER A 273 9.79 -2.40 -5.56
CA SER A 273 9.84 -1.80 -6.89
C SER A 273 8.45 -1.36 -7.35
N PRO A 274 8.34 -0.26 -8.12
CA PRO A 274 7.07 0.24 -8.66
C PRO A 274 6.73 -0.38 -10.02
N SER A 275 7.40 -1.46 -10.44
CA SER A 275 7.15 -2.09 -11.74
C SER A 275 6.26 -3.34 -11.61
N PRO A 276 5.12 -3.44 -12.33
CA PRO A 276 4.23 -4.63 -12.29
C PRO A 276 4.82 -5.85 -13.01
N ARG A 277 6.11 -5.81 -13.36
CA ARG A 277 6.86 -6.83 -14.11
C ARG A 277 8.24 -7.09 -13.52
N ASP A 278 8.45 -6.75 -12.25
CA ASP A 278 9.73 -6.98 -11.58
C ASP A 278 9.83 -8.41 -11.03
N PRO A 279 10.74 -9.26 -11.54
CA PRO A 279 10.88 -10.64 -11.06
C PRO A 279 11.21 -10.75 -9.57
N TYR A 280 11.74 -9.69 -8.94
CA TYR A 280 12.01 -9.68 -7.51
C TYR A 280 10.72 -9.85 -6.67
N HIS A 281 9.55 -9.51 -7.20
CA HIS A 281 8.26 -9.70 -6.53
C HIS A 281 7.91 -11.18 -6.26
N ASP A 282 8.38 -12.08 -7.12
CA ASP A 282 7.97 -13.49 -7.11
C ASP A 282 8.89 -14.41 -6.29
N ILE A 283 10.01 -13.89 -5.78
CA ILE A 283 11.09 -14.68 -5.19
C ILE A 283 11.31 -14.37 -3.69
N PRO A 284 12.03 -15.22 -2.92
CA PRO A 284 12.27 -15.04 -1.49
C PRO A 284 12.90 -13.71 -1.09
N TYR A 285 13.58 -13.03 -2.02
CA TYR A 285 14.08 -11.67 -1.84
C TYR A 285 13.01 -10.72 -1.28
N ASN A 286 11.81 -10.70 -1.88
CA ASN A 286 10.78 -9.75 -1.45
C ASN A 286 10.26 -10.08 -0.04
N ALA A 287 10.21 -11.36 0.33
CA ALA A 287 9.85 -11.76 1.69
C ALA A 287 10.83 -11.20 2.73
N ALA A 288 12.14 -11.31 2.48
CA ALA A 288 13.17 -10.78 3.36
C ALA A 288 13.11 -9.24 3.43
N PHE A 289 12.89 -8.58 2.29
CA PHE A 289 12.70 -7.13 2.19
C PHE A 289 11.49 -6.64 3.01
N ILE A 290 10.34 -7.30 2.88
CA ILE A 290 9.09 -6.95 3.58
C ILE A 290 9.28 -7.05 5.09
N VAL A 291 9.79 -8.20 5.58
CA VAL A 291 10.02 -8.42 7.01
C VAL A 291 10.97 -7.36 7.56
N LYS A 292 12.11 -7.13 6.88
CA LYS A 292 13.09 -6.12 7.28
C LYS A 292 12.47 -4.74 7.39
N THR A 293 11.76 -4.31 6.35
CA THR A 293 11.21 -2.96 6.26
C THR A 293 10.11 -2.73 7.30
N ILE A 294 9.17 -3.67 7.44
CA ILE A 294 8.07 -3.53 8.41
C ILE A 294 8.59 -3.48 9.85
N THR A 295 9.52 -4.38 10.19
CA THR A 295 10.05 -4.47 11.55
C THR A 295 10.91 -3.28 11.93
N GLU A 296 11.65 -2.69 10.99
CA GLU A 296 12.44 -1.48 11.20
C GLU A 296 11.56 -0.22 11.40
N ASN A 297 10.38 -0.19 10.78
CA ASN A 297 9.45 0.93 10.81
C ASN A 297 8.51 0.97 12.04
N MET A 298 8.49 -0.07 12.89
CA MET A 298 7.53 -0.23 14.01
C MET A 298 7.43 0.95 14.98
N ASN A 299 8.50 1.76 15.12
CA ASN A 299 8.53 2.87 16.08
C ASN A 299 8.47 4.25 15.41
N ILE A 300 8.15 4.32 14.11
CA ILE A 300 8.05 5.60 13.41
C ILE A 300 6.71 6.30 13.71
N GLY A 301 5.66 5.55 14.04
CA GLY A 301 4.31 6.10 14.23
C GLY A 301 3.56 6.30 12.91
N LEU A 302 3.68 5.32 12.01
CA LEU A 302 2.87 5.26 10.78
C LEU A 302 1.45 4.82 11.14
N SER A 303 0.44 5.46 10.55
CA SER A 303 -0.97 5.13 10.77
C SER A 303 -1.49 4.05 9.83
N GLY A 304 -0.78 3.80 8.72
CA GLY A 304 -1.00 2.67 7.83
C GLY A 304 0.13 2.55 6.80
N TYR A 305 0.36 1.32 6.32
CA TYR A 305 1.46 1.00 5.40
C TYR A 305 1.01 -0.03 4.37
N SER A 306 0.28 0.46 3.36
CA SER A 306 -0.46 -0.32 2.38
C SER A 306 0.47 -0.97 1.35
N PHE A 307 0.68 -2.28 1.50
CA PHE A 307 1.51 -3.03 0.56
C PHE A 307 0.83 -3.08 -0.81
N TRP A 308 1.54 -2.63 -1.84
CA TRP A 308 1.07 -2.65 -3.22
C TRP A 308 1.58 -3.93 -3.88
N THR A 309 0.81 -5.02 -4.00
CA THR A 309 -0.65 -5.20 -3.78
C THR A 309 -0.98 -6.57 -3.18
N PHE A 310 -2.25 -6.86 -2.90
CA PHE A 310 -2.63 -8.20 -2.42
C PHE A 310 -2.69 -9.27 -3.54
N THR A 311 -2.87 -8.88 -4.81
CA THR A 311 -3.08 -9.80 -5.94
C THR A 311 -2.40 -9.33 -7.24
N ASP A 312 -1.99 -10.31 -8.07
CA ASP A 312 -1.54 -10.10 -9.45
C ASP A 312 -2.67 -9.87 -10.46
N ILE A 313 -3.94 -9.91 -10.04
CA ILE A 313 -5.05 -9.47 -10.89
C ILE A 313 -4.92 -7.95 -11.06
N PHE A 314 -4.15 -7.57 -12.08
CA PHE A 314 -3.57 -6.24 -12.19
C PHE A 314 -3.35 -5.88 -13.67
N GLU A 315 -3.79 -4.68 -14.06
CA GLU A 315 -3.97 -4.32 -15.46
C GLU A 315 -3.27 -3.03 -15.90
N GLU A 316 -2.42 -2.40 -15.07
CA GLU A 316 -1.72 -1.17 -15.49
C GLU A 316 -0.94 -1.33 -16.80
N CYS A 317 -0.27 -2.46 -16.97
CA CYS A 317 0.41 -2.88 -18.20
C CYS A 317 -0.32 -4.04 -18.91
N GLY A 318 -1.65 -4.11 -18.76
CA GLY A 318 -2.49 -5.22 -19.20
C GLY A 318 -2.40 -6.45 -18.29
N LEU A 319 -3.47 -7.24 -18.25
CA LEU A 319 -3.52 -8.47 -17.47
C LEU A 319 -2.59 -9.54 -18.08
N SER A 320 -1.62 -10.00 -17.29
CA SER A 320 -0.74 -11.09 -17.70
C SER A 320 -1.40 -12.43 -17.42
N SER A 321 -1.35 -13.36 -18.38
CA SER A 321 -1.78 -14.76 -18.19
C SER A 321 -0.67 -15.63 -17.59
N VAL A 322 0.57 -15.15 -17.52
CA VAL A 322 1.72 -15.94 -17.04
C VAL A 322 1.66 -16.02 -15.51
N PRO A 323 1.68 -17.22 -14.89
CA PRO A 323 1.48 -17.37 -13.44
C PRO A 323 2.45 -16.60 -12.54
N PHE A 324 3.68 -16.38 -13.00
CA PHE A 324 4.68 -15.61 -12.27
C PHE A 324 5.43 -14.69 -13.24
N HIS A 325 5.00 -13.45 -13.30
CA HIS A 325 5.45 -12.46 -14.29
C HIS A 325 6.03 -11.19 -13.62
N GLY A 326 6.37 -11.26 -12.34
CA GLY A 326 6.83 -10.11 -11.56
C GLY A 326 5.71 -9.15 -11.16
N GLY A 327 4.47 -9.63 -11.08
CA GLY A 327 3.34 -8.84 -10.61
C GLY A 327 3.47 -8.46 -9.13
N PHE A 328 2.82 -7.37 -8.72
CA PHE A 328 2.91 -6.81 -7.37
C PHE A 328 2.36 -7.70 -6.25
N GLY A 329 1.49 -8.65 -6.59
CA GLY A 329 0.61 -9.32 -5.64
C GLY A 329 1.31 -10.17 -4.58
N LEU A 330 0.71 -10.25 -3.40
CA LEU A 330 0.97 -11.32 -2.43
C LEU A 330 0.56 -12.70 -3.03
N LEU A 331 -0.59 -12.73 -3.70
CA LEU A 331 -1.09 -13.87 -4.44
C LEU A 331 -0.87 -13.68 -5.94
N ASN A 332 -0.54 -14.76 -6.66
CA ASN A 332 -0.56 -14.72 -8.11
C ASN A 332 -1.99 -14.83 -8.68
N ILE A 333 -2.13 -14.76 -10.01
CA ILE A 333 -3.43 -14.81 -10.70
C ILE A 333 -4.27 -16.07 -10.41
N HIS A 334 -3.64 -17.16 -9.95
CA HIS A 334 -4.29 -18.42 -9.59
C HIS A 334 -4.46 -18.61 -8.07
N SER A 335 -4.34 -17.53 -7.28
CA SER A 335 -4.41 -17.58 -5.81
C SER A 335 -3.28 -18.40 -5.18
N ILE A 336 -2.14 -18.56 -5.86
CA ILE A 336 -0.96 -19.23 -5.31
C ILE A 336 -0.17 -18.22 -4.46
N PRO A 337 0.09 -18.51 -3.17
CA PRO A 337 0.92 -17.66 -2.32
C PRO A 337 2.35 -17.52 -2.82
N LYS A 338 2.78 -16.29 -3.04
CA LYS A 338 4.19 -15.94 -3.29
C LYS A 338 4.97 -15.89 -1.97
N PRO A 339 6.31 -15.86 -2.01
CA PRO A 339 7.12 -15.64 -0.80
C PRO A 339 6.69 -14.40 0.00
N SER A 340 6.27 -13.31 -0.67
CA SER A 340 5.74 -12.11 -0.02
C SER A 340 4.50 -12.38 0.86
N TYR A 341 3.54 -13.18 0.38
CA TYR A 341 2.41 -13.65 1.20
C TYR A 341 2.87 -14.38 2.46
N ARG A 342 3.87 -15.25 2.32
CA ARG A 342 4.46 -16.01 3.43
C ARG A 342 5.15 -15.08 4.44
N ALA A 343 5.73 -13.96 4.00
CA ALA A 343 6.25 -12.95 4.91
C ALA A 343 5.13 -12.32 5.77
N PHE A 344 3.96 -12.02 5.20
CA PHE A 344 2.79 -11.56 5.97
C PHE A 344 2.28 -12.61 6.97
N GLN A 345 2.34 -13.90 6.62
CA GLN A 345 2.07 -14.99 7.58
C GLN A 345 3.04 -14.96 8.77
N LEU A 346 4.33 -14.77 8.53
CA LEU A 346 5.33 -14.67 9.59
C LEU A 346 5.15 -13.41 10.45
N LEU A 347 4.88 -12.26 9.82
CA LEU A 347 4.60 -11.00 10.52
C LEU A 347 3.34 -11.09 11.39
N SER A 348 2.32 -11.83 10.95
CA SER A 348 1.09 -12.02 11.71
C SER A 348 1.31 -12.74 13.05
N LYS A 349 2.42 -13.48 13.20
CA LYS A 349 2.82 -14.14 14.45
C LYS A 349 3.45 -13.20 15.47
N LEU A 350 3.80 -11.97 15.09
CA LEU A 350 4.19 -10.96 16.06
C LEU A 350 2.93 -10.44 16.77
N ASP A 351 2.91 -10.51 18.10
CA ASP A 351 1.78 -10.06 18.92
C ASP A 351 2.23 -9.71 20.34
N GLY A 352 1.40 -8.96 21.07
CA GLY A 352 1.65 -8.61 22.46
C GLY A 352 2.81 -7.63 22.64
N ASP A 353 3.76 -7.99 23.49
CA ASP A 353 4.87 -7.10 23.88
C ASP A 353 6.09 -7.32 22.97
N LEU A 354 6.66 -6.24 22.43
CA LEU A 354 7.95 -6.29 21.76
C LEU A 354 9.05 -6.47 22.81
N LEU A 355 9.91 -7.46 22.62
CA LEU A 355 10.97 -7.78 23.56
C LEU A 355 12.26 -7.01 23.24
N GLU A 356 13.06 -6.74 24.27
CA GLU A 356 14.43 -6.27 24.10
C GLU A 356 15.35 -7.41 23.65
N LEU A 357 16.30 -7.07 22.78
CA LEU A 357 17.28 -8.00 22.22
C LEU A 357 18.69 -7.46 22.48
N ASP A 358 19.55 -8.30 23.04
CA ASP A 358 21.01 -8.07 23.03
C ASP A 358 21.61 -8.85 21.87
N VAL A 359 22.33 -8.16 20.97
CA VAL A 359 22.90 -8.76 19.76
C VAL A 359 24.42 -8.59 19.77
N ASP A 360 25.14 -9.71 19.82
CA ASP A 360 26.60 -9.76 19.65
C ASP A 360 26.96 -10.28 18.25
N ASP A 361 28.10 -9.85 17.72
CA ASP A 361 28.59 -10.22 16.39
C ASP A 361 27.51 -10.01 15.31
N ALA A 362 26.93 -8.80 15.29
CA ALA A 362 25.85 -8.43 14.38
C ALA A 362 26.28 -8.63 12.91
N SER A 363 25.43 -9.28 12.12
CA SER A 363 25.63 -9.38 10.68
C SER A 363 25.11 -8.11 9.99
N PRO A 364 25.80 -7.61 8.94
CA PRO A 364 25.38 -6.41 8.22
C PRO A 364 24.04 -6.55 7.48
N THR A 365 23.59 -7.80 7.23
CA THR A 365 22.39 -8.09 6.44
C THR A 365 21.27 -8.75 7.25
N VAL A 366 21.54 -9.20 8.48
CA VAL A 366 20.56 -9.88 9.32
C VAL A 366 19.91 -8.93 10.31
N ASP A 367 18.59 -8.84 10.28
CA ASP A 367 17.79 -8.19 11.32
C ASP A 367 17.02 -9.23 12.13
N CYS A 368 16.74 -8.89 13.38
CA CYS A 368 15.95 -9.71 14.29
C CYS A 368 14.99 -8.83 15.08
N THR A 369 13.76 -9.30 15.26
CA THR A 369 12.81 -8.75 16.22
C THR A 369 12.14 -9.90 16.98
N ALA A 370 11.72 -9.64 18.21
CA ALA A 370 10.99 -10.63 18.99
C ALA A 370 9.79 -9.99 19.67
N SER A 371 8.75 -10.80 19.86
CA SER A 371 7.57 -10.43 20.62
C SER A 371 7.09 -11.57 21.49
N ARG A 372 6.38 -11.22 22.57
CA ARG A 372 5.72 -12.17 23.47
C ARG A 372 4.21 -11.94 23.40
N GLY A 373 3.53 -12.88 22.75
CA GLY A 373 2.07 -12.94 22.69
C GLY A 373 1.51 -13.92 23.72
N LYS A 374 0.21 -14.21 23.62
CA LYS A 374 -0.48 -15.18 24.50
C LYS A 374 0.04 -16.61 24.32
N ASP A 375 0.44 -16.95 23.10
CA ASP A 375 0.83 -18.31 22.72
C ASP A 375 2.33 -18.60 22.88
N GLY A 376 3.13 -17.60 23.26
CA GLY A 376 4.56 -17.73 23.48
C GLY A 376 5.39 -16.60 22.89
N ILE A 377 6.67 -16.90 22.64
CA ILE A 377 7.63 -15.95 22.08
C ILE A 377 7.81 -16.25 20.59
N THR A 378 7.62 -15.23 19.76
CA THR A 378 7.94 -15.25 18.33
C THR A 378 9.22 -14.48 18.12
N VAL A 379 10.21 -15.11 17.48
CA VAL A 379 11.44 -14.46 17.01
C VAL A 379 11.40 -14.45 15.48
N LEU A 380 11.42 -13.26 14.89
CA LEU A 380 11.37 -13.05 13.45
C LEU A 380 12.72 -12.53 12.96
N ILE A 381 13.22 -13.13 11.89
CA ILE A 381 14.57 -12.89 11.37
C ILE A 381 14.47 -12.68 9.86
N SER A 382 15.20 -11.70 9.33
CA SER A 382 15.39 -11.50 7.89
C SER A 382 16.86 -11.37 7.57
N ASN A 383 17.32 -12.03 6.50
CA ASN A 383 18.65 -11.80 5.93
C ASN A 383 18.47 -11.12 4.57
N TYR A 384 18.73 -9.83 4.51
CA TYR A 384 18.39 -8.97 3.38
C TYR A 384 19.47 -7.94 3.07
N ASN A 385 19.71 -7.72 1.77
CA ASN A 385 20.47 -6.60 1.26
C ASN A 385 19.89 -6.10 -0.08
N VAL A 386 20.32 -4.93 -0.55
CA VAL A 386 19.92 -4.42 -1.88
C VAL A 386 20.43 -5.35 -2.99
N PRO A 387 19.81 -5.37 -4.18
CA PRO A 387 20.21 -6.28 -5.25
C PRO A 387 21.70 -6.12 -5.62
N ARG A 388 22.33 -7.22 -6.05
CA ARG A 388 23.76 -7.32 -6.40
C ARG A 388 24.74 -7.06 -5.24
N SER A 389 24.26 -6.72 -4.05
CA SER A 389 25.09 -6.69 -2.85
C SER A 389 25.23 -8.08 -2.26
N GLN A 390 26.37 -8.34 -1.61
CA GLN A 390 26.64 -9.62 -0.98
C GLN A 390 25.66 -9.88 0.17
N ILE A 391 25.16 -11.12 0.21
CA ILE A 391 24.38 -11.69 1.30
C ILE A 391 25.01 -13.04 1.61
N ASP A 392 25.68 -13.13 2.74
CA ASP A 392 26.30 -14.38 3.18
C ASP A 392 25.32 -15.18 4.06
N ALA A 393 25.49 -16.50 4.04
CA ALA A 393 24.88 -17.35 5.05
C ALA A 393 25.42 -16.94 6.43
N ALA A 394 24.53 -16.77 7.39
CA ALA A 394 24.88 -16.35 8.74
C ALA A 394 24.41 -17.40 9.74
N ASP A 395 25.34 -17.90 10.55
CA ASP A 395 25.00 -18.71 11.71
C ASP A 395 24.47 -17.81 12.83
N ILE A 396 23.27 -18.14 13.29
CA ILE A 396 22.57 -17.39 14.35
C ILE A 396 22.32 -18.33 15.53
N CYS A 397 22.83 -17.92 16.69
CA CYS A 397 22.57 -18.61 17.96
C CYS A 397 21.60 -17.79 18.81
N PHE A 398 20.52 -18.42 19.29
CA PHE A 398 19.51 -17.78 20.14
C PHE A 398 19.62 -18.23 21.58
N THR A 399 19.60 -17.26 22.49
CA THR A 399 19.46 -17.48 23.93
C THR A 399 18.18 -16.81 24.41
N LEU A 400 17.25 -17.57 25.00
CA LEU A 400 16.11 -16.99 25.71
C LEU A 400 16.52 -16.80 27.17
N LYS A 401 16.65 -15.55 27.62
CA LYS A 401 17.03 -15.22 29.00
C LYS A 401 15.80 -14.81 29.80
N GLY A 402 15.64 -15.36 30.99
CA GLY A 402 14.47 -15.10 31.86
C GLY A 402 13.37 -16.16 31.77
N THR A 403 13.56 -17.21 30.96
CA THR A 403 12.71 -18.40 30.96
C THR A 403 13.54 -19.66 31.17
N SER A 404 13.01 -20.61 31.94
CA SER A 404 13.64 -21.92 32.21
C SER A 404 12.82 -23.09 31.67
N LYS A 405 11.66 -22.82 31.04
CA LYS A 405 10.76 -23.84 30.52
C LYS A 405 10.35 -23.50 29.09
N ILE A 406 10.79 -24.34 28.16
CA ILE A 406 10.35 -24.35 26.76
C ILE A 406 9.60 -25.66 26.56
N SER A 407 8.30 -25.59 26.30
CA SER A 407 7.47 -26.78 26.05
C SER A 407 7.67 -27.34 24.65
N SER A 408 7.83 -26.46 23.67
CA SER A 408 8.04 -26.80 22.26
C SER A 408 8.68 -25.63 21.52
N ALA A 409 9.27 -25.92 20.37
CA ALA A 409 9.79 -24.92 19.43
C ALA A 409 9.48 -25.38 18.01
N SER A 410 9.19 -24.44 17.11
CA SER A 410 8.94 -24.69 15.70
C SER A 410 9.68 -23.65 14.85
N LEU A 411 10.18 -24.06 13.69
CA LEU A 411 10.84 -23.18 12.73
C LEU A 411 10.01 -23.12 11.45
N LEU A 412 9.71 -21.89 11.01
CA LEU A 412 9.14 -21.61 9.69
C LEU A 412 10.19 -20.84 8.89
N ARG A 413 10.32 -21.15 7.60
CA ARG A 413 11.37 -20.60 6.75
C ARG A 413 10.86 -20.31 5.34
N ILE A 414 11.35 -19.21 4.79
CA ILE A 414 11.18 -18.80 3.40
C ILE A 414 12.59 -18.60 2.86
N ASP A 415 12.96 -19.37 1.84
CA ASP A 415 14.26 -19.25 1.16
C ASP A 415 14.18 -19.87 -0.24
N GLU A 416 15.30 -19.97 -0.93
CA GLU A 416 15.36 -20.52 -2.29
C GLU A 416 14.84 -21.95 -2.44
N THR A 417 14.74 -22.71 -1.34
CA THR A 417 14.28 -24.10 -1.27
C THR A 417 12.99 -24.28 -0.46
N HIS A 418 12.50 -23.25 0.23
CA HIS A 418 11.33 -23.33 1.12
C HIS A 418 10.33 -22.22 0.80
N ALA A 419 9.07 -22.60 0.62
CA ALA A 419 7.97 -21.67 0.35
C ALA A 419 8.20 -20.78 -0.89
N ASN A 420 8.92 -21.30 -1.88
CA ASN A 420 9.22 -20.65 -3.15
C ASN A 420 8.43 -21.28 -4.31
N ALA A 421 7.18 -20.84 -4.49
CA ALA A 421 6.31 -21.35 -5.54
C ALA A 421 6.81 -21.04 -6.96
N LYS A 422 7.52 -19.91 -7.14
CA LYS A 422 8.15 -19.54 -8.41
C LYS A 422 9.16 -20.60 -8.84
N ARG A 423 10.03 -21.04 -7.92
CA ARG A 423 11.01 -22.09 -8.23
C ARG A 423 10.34 -23.38 -8.70
N ALA A 424 9.31 -23.85 -8.00
CA ALA A 424 8.58 -25.04 -8.42
C ALA A 424 7.98 -24.87 -9.83
N TRP A 425 7.45 -23.68 -10.15
CA TRP A 425 6.96 -23.36 -11.49
C TRP A 425 8.06 -23.35 -12.56
N VAL A 426 9.26 -22.85 -12.23
CA VAL A 426 10.44 -22.92 -13.13
C VAL A 426 10.85 -24.38 -13.37
N GLU A 427 10.87 -25.21 -12.32
CA GLU A 427 11.20 -26.64 -12.41
C GLU A 427 10.17 -27.43 -13.25
N MET A 428 8.93 -26.96 -13.33
CA MET A 428 7.89 -27.48 -14.24
C MET A 428 8.05 -27.03 -15.70
N GLY A 429 9.09 -26.25 -16.02
CA GLY A 429 9.33 -25.75 -17.37
C GLY A 429 8.62 -24.44 -17.70
N ASN A 430 8.25 -23.64 -16.70
CA ASN A 430 7.59 -22.34 -16.87
C ASN A 430 6.26 -22.40 -17.65
N PRO A 431 5.31 -23.29 -17.27
CA PRO A 431 4.04 -23.39 -17.99
C PRO A 431 3.27 -22.07 -17.97
N THR A 432 2.75 -21.67 -19.14
CA THR A 432 2.01 -20.41 -19.36
C THR A 432 0.50 -20.60 -19.38
#